data_AF-A0A914XKW6-F1
#
_entry.id   AF-A0A914XKW6-F1
#
_cell.length_a   1.000
_cell.length_b   1.000
_cell.length_c   1.000
_cell.angle_alpha   90.00
_cell.angle_beta   90.00
_cell.angle_gamma   90.00
#
_symmetry.space_group_name_H-M   'P 1'
#
loop_
_entity.id
_entity.type
_entity.pdbx_description
1 polymer ?
#
loop_
_entity_poly.entity_id
_entity_poly.type
_entity_poly.pdbx_seq_one_letter_code
_entity_poly.pdbx_strand_id
1 'polypeptide(L)'
;MMISVTAAVRGIRGKGCKPSGAHFKAFGSGRRPLINEDVIAFKSRIRKRPVGVELYDIHKRTGLIYLLYVLWTSLLNFLLTLLSWTCPFAFHHFVGKNADLEASRLLANSAPIVMELQLEMLTGFQKLTDLQLKSIFKLLDVSSLITSQLVCERWNRVILANIEEMPKQFADQIKLHFDEGEVIVSPANVHSQPKRMLMPPVNQLAMHLRHMTTSSLFIRGLIEIETRPVLSALSKSCISLRPSEVYFLWCNFATDGRRDLMSFLRCHRKTISDLGFEECYPSDVICDKMINSVGELSSLRIWSDGRRGRYEVTDSTLIAIANQLNPFHTIDLSNASVGVAGLVALIKAWSAAPNRDATICIGNCPAVAKNKVLIECANANIPLQSRGIRIGKHSLTLCCM
;
A
#
# COMPACT_ATOMS: atom_id res chain seq x y z
N MET A 1 -25.63 26.14 -9.52
CA MET A 1 -25.87 25.36 -8.29
C MET A 1 -26.33 23.98 -8.72
N MET A 2 -25.44 23.00 -8.72
CA MET A 2 -25.71 21.65 -9.24
C MET A 2 -25.70 20.72 -8.04
N ILE A 3 -26.90 20.35 -7.60
CA ILE A 3 -27.14 19.43 -6.48
C ILE A 3 -27.19 18.04 -7.11
N SER A 4 -26.19 17.19 -6.84
CA SER A 4 -26.23 15.78 -7.25
C SER A 4 -27.07 15.00 -6.24
N VAL A 5 -28.33 14.77 -6.58
CA VAL A 5 -29.25 13.88 -5.89
C VAL A 5 -29.18 12.51 -6.56
N THR A 6 -28.62 11.50 -5.89
CA THR A 6 -28.83 10.10 -6.28
C THR A 6 -29.97 9.53 -5.47
N ALA A 7 -31.19 9.64 -6.02
CA ALA A 7 -32.36 8.89 -5.60
C ALA A 7 -32.34 7.49 -6.22
N ALA A 8 -32.81 6.52 -5.44
CA ALA A 8 -32.91 5.11 -5.78
C ALA A 8 -33.91 4.85 -6.92
N VAL A 9 -33.57 3.94 -7.84
CA VAL A 9 -34.55 3.19 -8.64
C VAL A 9 -34.20 1.71 -8.60
N ARG A 10 -35.13 0.92 -8.06
CA ARG A 10 -35.19 -0.55 -8.11
C ARG A 10 -35.64 -1.01 -9.50
N GLY A 11 -35.10 -2.15 -9.95
CA GLY A 11 -35.63 -2.96 -11.07
C GLY A 11 -34.67 -4.12 -11.39
N ILE A 12 -34.72 -5.24 -10.66
CA ILE A 12 -35.37 -6.52 -11.02
C ILE A 12 -34.71 -7.28 -12.20
N ARG A 13 -34.04 -8.38 -11.81
CA ARG A 13 -33.89 -9.72 -12.44
C ARG A 13 -33.34 -9.85 -13.87
N GLY A 14 -32.13 -10.41 -13.94
CA GLY A 14 -31.65 -11.29 -15.02
C GLY A 14 -30.59 -12.25 -14.46
N LYS A 15 -30.84 -13.56 -14.55
CA LYS A 15 -30.09 -14.64 -13.90
C LYS A 15 -28.70 -14.86 -14.53
N GLY A 16 -27.70 -15.06 -13.67
CA GLY A 16 -26.42 -15.70 -13.97
C GLY A 16 -25.74 -15.99 -12.63
N CYS A 17 -25.57 -17.26 -12.30
CA CYS A 17 -25.29 -17.77 -10.96
C CYS A 17 -24.15 -17.03 -10.21
N LYS A 18 -24.52 -16.38 -9.10
CA LYS A 18 -23.58 -15.99 -8.05
C LYS A 18 -23.06 -17.26 -7.35
N PRO A 19 -21.76 -17.43 -7.13
CA PRO A 19 -21.31 -18.14 -5.95
C PRO A 19 -21.61 -17.22 -4.75
N SER A 20 -22.64 -17.59 -4.01
CA SER A 20 -22.96 -17.00 -2.71
C SER A 20 -21.93 -17.48 -1.68
N GLY A 21 -21.32 -16.54 -0.94
CA GLY A 21 -20.45 -16.77 0.22
C GLY A 21 -18.96 -16.62 -0.11
N ALA A 22 -18.21 -15.66 0.44
CA ALA A 22 -18.16 -15.34 1.84
C ALA A 22 -18.32 -13.84 2.13
N HIS A 23 -19.32 -13.54 2.93
CA HIS A 23 -19.41 -12.30 3.69
C HIS A 23 -18.20 -12.21 4.64
N PHE A 24 -17.19 -11.42 4.29
CA PHE A 24 -16.22 -10.93 5.28
C PHE A 24 -16.86 -9.77 6.04
N LYS A 25 -17.86 -10.10 6.88
CA LYS A 25 -18.31 -9.19 7.92
C LYS A 25 -17.21 -9.09 8.97
N ALA A 26 -16.81 -7.85 9.27
CA ALA A 26 -15.84 -7.51 10.29
C ALA A 26 -16.21 -8.09 11.67
N PHE A 27 -15.17 -8.22 12.51
CA PHE A 27 -15.12 -8.75 13.88
C PHE A 27 -15.09 -10.27 14.01
N GLY A 28 -13.89 -10.82 14.25
CA GLY A 28 -13.70 -12.17 14.79
C GLY A 28 -13.86 -13.36 13.82
N SER A 29 -14.00 -13.14 12.50
CA SER A 29 -14.47 -14.21 11.58
C SER A 29 -13.41 -15.17 11.00
N GLY A 30 -12.19 -15.21 11.53
CA GLY A 30 -11.15 -16.10 10.97
C GLY A 30 -10.63 -15.69 9.58
N ARG A 31 -10.73 -14.39 9.23
CA ARG A 31 -10.02 -13.84 8.07
C ARG A 31 -8.52 -14.03 8.26
N ARG A 32 -7.87 -14.72 7.31
CA ARG A 32 -6.41 -14.84 7.30
C ARG A 32 -5.80 -13.49 6.95
N PRO A 33 -4.80 -13.01 7.72
CA PRO A 33 -4.11 -11.77 7.40
C PRO A 33 -3.45 -11.87 6.04
N LEU A 34 -3.50 -10.80 5.24
CA LEU A 34 -2.86 -10.73 3.91
C LEU A 34 -1.33 -10.60 3.97
N ILE A 35 -0.75 -10.95 5.10
CA ILE A 35 0.68 -10.92 5.37
C ILE A 35 1.24 -12.24 4.88
N ASN A 36 2.09 -12.18 3.87
CA ASN A 36 2.82 -13.36 3.41
C ASN A 36 3.64 -13.96 4.57
N GLU A 37 3.21 -15.10 5.10
CA GLU A 37 4.11 -16.05 5.78
C GLU A 37 5.27 -16.43 4.84
N ASP A 38 5.02 -16.42 3.53
CA ASP A 38 6.00 -16.68 2.47
C ASP A 38 7.07 -15.60 2.32
N VAL A 39 6.94 -14.43 2.93
CA VAL A 39 7.97 -13.37 2.86
C VAL A 39 8.92 -13.47 4.02
N ILE A 40 8.53 -14.05 5.15
CA ILE A 40 9.52 -14.52 6.12
C ILE A 40 10.32 -15.65 5.45
N ALA A 41 9.69 -16.55 4.68
CA ALA A 41 10.39 -17.57 3.90
C ALA A 41 11.22 -17.00 2.73
N PHE A 42 10.77 -15.97 2.02
CA PHE A 42 11.44 -15.41 0.85
C PHE A 42 12.51 -14.38 1.22
N LYS A 43 12.26 -13.51 2.21
CA LYS A 43 13.30 -12.64 2.78
C LYS A 43 14.28 -13.41 3.65
N SER A 44 13.92 -14.52 4.30
CA SER A 44 14.92 -15.41 4.90
C SER A 44 15.74 -16.17 3.85
N ARG A 45 15.15 -16.54 2.70
CA ARG A 45 15.90 -17.07 1.54
C ARG A 45 16.85 -16.06 0.91
N ILE A 46 16.56 -14.75 0.98
CA ILE A 46 17.40 -13.69 0.42
C ILE A 46 18.38 -13.09 1.45
N ARG A 47 18.08 -13.12 2.76
CA ARG A 47 18.98 -12.63 3.83
C ARG A 47 19.92 -13.68 4.42
N LYS A 48 19.79 -14.97 4.08
CA LYS A 48 20.77 -16.01 4.44
C LYS A 48 21.57 -16.48 3.23
N ARG A 49 22.38 -15.59 2.69
CA ARG A 49 23.69 -15.95 2.13
C ARG A 49 24.68 -14.92 2.67
N PRO A 50 25.39 -15.29 3.73
CA PRO A 50 26.75 -15.76 3.52
C PRO A 50 26.84 -17.26 3.77
N VAL A 51 27.88 -17.80 3.17
CA VAL A 51 28.38 -19.17 3.24
C VAL A 51 28.39 -19.68 4.68
N GLY A 52 27.86 -20.88 4.87
CA GLY A 52 28.06 -21.70 6.07
C GLY A 52 27.06 -21.45 7.19
N VAL A 53 26.66 -22.55 7.83
CA VAL A 53 25.94 -22.60 9.12
C VAL A 53 24.45 -22.29 9.05
N GLU A 54 23.65 -23.34 8.80
CA GLU A 54 22.35 -23.66 9.47
C GLU A 54 21.55 -24.66 8.62
N LEU A 55 22.17 -25.82 8.37
CA LEU A 55 21.51 -27.04 7.89
C LEU A 55 21.38 -28.06 9.04
N TYR A 56 21.47 -27.60 10.29
CA TYR A 56 21.83 -28.47 11.41
C TYR A 56 20.66 -29.21 12.08
N ASP A 57 19.40 -28.86 11.81
CA ASP A 57 18.29 -29.44 12.59
C ASP A 57 17.19 -30.19 11.83
N ILE A 58 17.24 -30.26 10.49
CA ILE A 58 16.23 -31.02 9.72
C ILE A 58 16.84 -32.14 8.85
N HIS A 59 18.16 -32.21 8.71
CA HIS A 59 18.85 -33.18 7.83
C HIS A 59 19.38 -34.46 8.50
N LYS A 60 19.13 -34.65 9.80
CA LYS A 60 19.79 -35.72 10.56
C LYS A 60 19.35 -37.15 10.22
N ARG A 61 18.35 -37.36 9.35
CA ARG A 61 17.91 -38.71 8.91
C ARG A 61 18.04 -39.02 7.41
N THR A 62 18.34 -38.03 6.55
CA THR A 62 18.48 -38.24 5.08
C THR A 62 19.88 -37.95 4.55
N GLY A 63 20.76 -37.30 5.33
CA GLY A 63 22.13 -36.97 4.90
C GLY A 63 23.05 -38.17 4.70
N LEU A 64 22.93 -39.23 5.51
CA LEU A 64 23.83 -40.38 5.43
C LEU A 64 23.60 -41.22 4.16
N ILE A 65 22.33 -41.39 3.76
CA ILE A 65 21.97 -42.13 2.55
C ILE A 65 22.40 -41.37 1.30
N TYR A 66 22.20 -40.05 1.29
CA TYR A 66 22.65 -39.21 0.16
C TYR A 66 24.18 -39.14 0.08
N LEU A 67 24.87 -39.03 1.23
CA LEU A 67 26.33 -39.05 1.27
C LEU A 67 26.87 -40.40 0.78
N LEU A 68 26.29 -41.52 1.24
CA LEU A 68 26.64 -42.86 0.76
C LEU A 68 26.35 -43.02 -0.74
N TYR A 69 25.25 -42.47 -1.25
CA TYR A 69 24.94 -42.49 -2.68
C TYR A 69 25.94 -41.68 -3.51
N VAL A 70 26.32 -40.48 -3.06
CA VAL A 70 27.33 -39.65 -3.74
C VAL A 70 28.71 -40.30 -3.67
N LEU A 71 29.06 -40.91 -2.54
CA LEU A 71 30.34 -41.59 -2.36
C LEU A 71 30.40 -42.87 -3.21
N TRP A 72 29.28 -43.61 -3.28
CA TRP A 72 29.13 -44.79 -4.13
C TRP A 72 29.20 -44.44 -5.62
N THR A 73 28.52 -43.38 -6.06
CA THR A 73 28.56 -42.94 -7.46
C THR A 73 29.94 -42.42 -7.86
N SER A 74 30.65 -41.68 -6.98
CA SER A 74 32.04 -41.29 -7.22
C SER A 74 32.99 -42.48 -7.25
N LEU A 75 32.84 -43.46 -6.35
CA LEU A 75 33.65 -44.68 -6.34
C LEU A 75 33.42 -45.50 -7.62
N LEU A 76 32.16 -45.63 -8.04
CA LEU A 76 31.78 -46.35 -9.25
C LEU A 76 32.36 -45.66 -10.49
N ASN A 77 32.27 -44.33 -10.57
CA ASN A 77 32.87 -43.56 -11.67
C ASN A 77 34.39 -43.67 -11.68
N PHE A 78 35.04 -43.65 -10.52
CA PHE A 78 36.49 -43.86 -10.42
C PHE A 78 36.88 -45.27 -10.88
N LEU A 79 36.15 -46.29 -10.44
CA LEU A 79 36.39 -47.69 -10.85
C LEU A 79 36.14 -47.89 -12.35
N LEU A 80 35.09 -47.30 -12.92
CA LEU A 80 34.82 -47.33 -14.36
C LEU A 80 35.92 -46.63 -15.15
N THR A 81 36.43 -45.50 -14.66
CA THR A 81 37.55 -44.79 -15.27
C THR A 81 38.83 -45.62 -15.20
N LEU A 82 39.12 -46.23 -14.04
CA LEU A 82 40.27 -47.12 -13.86
C LEU A 82 40.17 -48.37 -14.75
N LEU A 83 38.99 -48.98 -14.88
CA LEU A 83 38.72 -50.11 -15.78
C LEU A 83 38.89 -49.73 -17.26
N SER A 84 38.43 -48.52 -17.65
CA SER A 84 38.62 -48.01 -19.01
C SER A 84 40.10 -47.83 -19.37
N TRP A 85 40.94 -47.51 -18.38
CA TRP A 85 42.38 -47.33 -18.54
C TRP A 85 43.18 -48.62 -18.48
N THR A 86 42.83 -49.52 -17.57
CA THR A 86 43.60 -50.75 -17.28
C THR A 86 43.19 -51.93 -18.16
N CYS A 87 41.91 -52.01 -18.56
CA CYS A 87 41.38 -53.05 -19.43
C CYS A 87 40.40 -52.47 -20.49
N PRO A 88 40.89 -51.68 -21.46
CA PRO A 88 40.05 -51.01 -22.47
C PRO A 88 39.19 -52.00 -23.28
N PHE A 89 39.72 -53.19 -23.52
CA PHE A 89 39.07 -54.25 -24.30
C PHE A 89 37.85 -54.86 -23.58
N ALA A 90 37.92 -55.02 -22.26
CA ALA A 90 36.80 -55.51 -21.45
C ALA A 90 35.70 -54.46 -21.28
N PHE A 91 36.09 -53.17 -21.15
CA PHE A 91 35.16 -52.04 -21.05
C PHE A 91 34.37 -51.84 -22.35
N HIS A 92 35.04 -51.86 -23.51
CA HIS A 92 34.36 -51.78 -24.80
C HIS A 92 33.43 -52.97 -25.06
N HIS A 93 33.75 -54.17 -24.54
CA HIS A 93 32.86 -55.33 -24.70
C HIS A 93 31.64 -55.29 -23.77
N PHE A 94 31.78 -54.71 -22.57
CA PHE A 94 30.69 -54.61 -21.58
C PHE A 94 29.71 -53.47 -21.90
N VAL A 95 30.20 -52.32 -22.36
CA VAL A 95 29.37 -51.18 -22.76
C VAL A 95 28.75 -51.40 -24.14
N GLY A 96 29.48 -52.03 -25.07
CA GLY A 96 29.01 -52.30 -26.44
C GLY A 96 27.88 -53.32 -26.56
N LYS A 97 27.55 -54.08 -25.50
CA LYS A 97 26.41 -55.02 -25.49
C LYS A 97 25.14 -54.50 -24.83
N ASN A 98 25.21 -53.41 -24.05
CA ASN A 98 24.06 -52.90 -23.28
C ASN A 98 23.71 -51.42 -23.55
N ALA A 99 24.45 -50.73 -24.42
CA ALA A 99 24.24 -49.31 -24.72
C ALA A 99 23.64 -49.11 -26.12
N ASP A 100 22.49 -49.74 -26.38
CA ASP A 100 21.71 -49.43 -27.58
C ASP A 100 20.31 -48.92 -27.17
N LEU A 101 20.06 -47.66 -27.53
CA LEU A 101 18.79 -46.93 -27.74
C LEU A 101 18.44 -45.70 -26.89
N GLU A 102 18.93 -45.49 -25.66
CA GLU A 102 18.44 -44.35 -24.84
C GLU A 102 19.44 -43.20 -24.64
N ALA A 103 20.74 -43.50 -24.52
CA ALA A 103 21.78 -42.47 -24.34
C ALA A 103 22.01 -41.64 -25.62
N SER A 104 21.92 -42.25 -26.80
CA SER A 104 22.14 -41.57 -28.08
C SER A 104 21.02 -40.59 -28.45
N ARG A 105 19.79 -40.77 -27.92
CA ARG A 105 18.67 -39.83 -28.11
C ARG A 105 18.75 -38.61 -27.20
N LEU A 106 19.33 -38.75 -26.00
CA LEU A 106 19.53 -37.63 -25.08
C LEU A 106 20.68 -36.72 -25.53
N LEU A 107 21.70 -37.27 -26.16
CA LEU A 107 22.82 -36.50 -26.73
C LEU A 107 22.48 -35.83 -28.08
N ALA A 108 21.55 -36.39 -28.86
CA ALA A 108 21.14 -35.80 -30.14
C ALA A 108 20.13 -34.63 -30.01
N ASN A 109 19.40 -34.55 -28.89
CA ASN A 109 18.36 -33.51 -28.67
C ASN A 109 18.84 -32.29 -27.86
N SER A 110 20.10 -32.24 -27.46
CA SER A 110 20.70 -31.05 -26.82
C SER A 110 21.46 -30.23 -27.86
N ALA A 111 20.72 -29.52 -28.71
CA ALA A 111 21.29 -28.58 -29.67
C ALA A 111 22.13 -27.51 -28.91
N PRO A 112 23.45 -27.39 -29.17
CA PRO A 112 24.30 -26.37 -28.54
C PRO A 112 23.92 -24.94 -28.95
N ILE A 113 23.18 -24.81 -30.05
CA ILE A 113 22.88 -23.54 -30.73
C ILE A 113 21.85 -22.68 -29.95
N VAL A 114 20.97 -23.30 -29.15
CA VAL A 114 19.96 -22.55 -28.37
C VAL A 114 20.57 -21.93 -27.11
N MET A 115 21.62 -22.52 -26.55
CA MET A 115 22.27 -22.03 -25.34
C MET A 115 23.19 -20.83 -25.63
N GLU A 116 23.80 -20.77 -26.80
CA GLU A 116 24.73 -19.71 -27.20
C GLU A 116 24.01 -18.38 -27.49
N LEU A 117 22.87 -18.41 -28.21
CA LEU A 117 22.02 -17.24 -28.44
C LEU A 117 21.36 -16.70 -27.16
N GLN A 118 20.96 -17.58 -26.24
CA GLN A 118 20.45 -17.15 -24.94
C GLN A 118 21.54 -16.54 -24.05
N LEU A 119 22.78 -17.07 -24.09
CA LEU A 119 23.92 -16.49 -23.39
C LEU A 119 24.36 -15.15 -23.99
N GLU A 120 24.37 -14.99 -25.31
CA GLU A 120 24.72 -13.71 -25.97
C GLU A 120 23.70 -12.61 -25.67
N MET A 121 22.40 -12.93 -25.66
CA MET A 121 21.37 -11.98 -25.24
C MET A 121 21.46 -11.62 -23.74
N LEU A 122 21.76 -12.58 -22.87
CA LEU A 122 21.95 -12.34 -21.44
C LEU A 122 23.23 -11.53 -21.14
N THR A 123 24.29 -11.70 -21.93
CA THR A 123 25.56 -10.95 -21.77
C THR A 123 25.48 -9.53 -22.33
N GLY A 124 24.68 -9.28 -23.37
CA GLY A 124 24.46 -7.94 -23.93
C GLY A 124 23.85 -6.96 -22.92
N PHE A 125 22.80 -7.37 -22.18
CA PHE A 125 22.19 -6.54 -21.14
C PHE A 125 23.04 -6.43 -19.87
N GLN A 126 23.93 -7.39 -19.61
CA GLN A 126 24.91 -7.26 -18.53
C GLN A 126 25.95 -6.16 -18.81
N LYS A 127 26.27 -5.90 -20.10
CA LYS A 127 27.21 -4.84 -20.51
C LYS A 127 26.64 -3.42 -20.43
N LEU A 128 25.32 -3.26 -20.45
CA LEU A 128 24.69 -1.93 -20.31
C LEU A 128 25.04 -1.34 -18.94
N THR A 129 25.38 -0.06 -18.90
CA THR A 129 25.57 0.68 -17.64
C THR A 129 24.22 0.96 -16.96
N ASP A 130 24.24 1.24 -15.66
CA ASP A 130 23.01 1.57 -14.91
C ASP A 130 22.32 2.83 -15.46
N LEU A 131 23.09 3.76 -16.05
CA LEU A 131 22.57 4.97 -16.69
C LEU A 131 21.86 4.68 -18.02
N GLN A 132 22.39 3.74 -18.80
CA GLN A 132 21.72 3.23 -20.01
C GLN A 132 20.45 2.45 -19.67
N LEU A 133 20.50 1.58 -18.65
CA LEU A 133 19.33 0.84 -18.16
C LEU A 133 18.24 1.79 -17.68
N LYS A 134 18.59 2.82 -16.89
CA LYS A 134 17.66 3.88 -16.48
C LYS A 134 16.99 4.54 -17.68
N SER A 135 17.76 4.87 -18.71
CA SER A 135 17.24 5.51 -19.93
C SER A 135 16.28 4.60 -20.69
N ILE A 136 16.56 3.30 -20.76
CA ILE A 136 15.65 2.30 -21.34
C ILE A 136 14.37 2.18 -20.51
N PHE A 137 14.47 2.05 -19.19
CA PHE A 137 13.31 1.91 -18.31
C PHE A 137 12.37 3.13 -18.33
N LYS A 138 12.89 4.32 -18.63
CA LYS A 138 12.07 5.53 -18.84
C LYS A 138 11.15 5.46 -20.05
N LEU A 139 11.48 4.62 -21.04
CA LEU A 139 10.71 4.48 -22.28
C LEU A 139 9.65 3.37 -22.19
N LEU A 140 9.66 2.57 -21.13
CA LEU A 140 8.71 1.48 -20.94
C LEU A 140 7.35 2.00 -20.45
N ASP A 141 6.29 1.27 -20.77
CA ASP A 141 5.01 1.45 -20.07
C ASP A 141 5.08 0.85 -18.65
N VAL A 142 4.15 1.23 -17.78
CA VAL A 142 4.14 0.79 -16.38
C VAL A 142 4.06 -0.74 -16.26
N SER A 143 3.32 -1.40 -17.14
CA SER A 143 3.18 -2.87 -17.13
C SER A 143 4.52 -3.55 -17.43
N SER A 144 5.22 -3.13 -18.49
CA SER A 144 6.54 -3.67 -18.83
C SER A 144 7.59 -3.32 -17.79
N LEU A 145 7.48 -2.15 -17.15
CA LEU A 145 8.37 -1.75 -16.07
C LEU A 145 8.22 -2.66 -14.83
N ILE A 146 6.99 -3.00 -14.45
CA ILE A 146 6.72 -3.95 -13.35
C ILE A 146 7.31 -5.32 -13.69
N THR A 147 7.09 -5.83 -14.91
CA THR A 147 7.69 -7.10 -15.34
C THR A 147 9.22 -7.03 -15.32
N SER A 148 9.81 -5.90 -15.72
CA SER A 148 11.27 -5.69 -15.70
C SER A 148 11.86 -5.75 -14.29
N GLN A 149 11.12 -5.32 -13.26
CA GLN A 149 11.54 -5.43 -11.86
C GLN A 149 11.65 -6.88 -11.38
N LEU A 150 10.97 -7.82 -12.04
CA LEU A 150 10.99 -9.24 -11.71
C LEU A 150 12.12 -10.01 -12.41
N VAL A 151 12.79 -9.42 -13.39
CA VAL A 151 13.81 -10.09 -14.21
C VAL A 151 15.08 -10.38 -13.42
N CYS A 152 15.69 -9.35 -12.80
CA CYS A 152 16.87 -9.54 -11.96
C CYS A 152 17.05 -8.43 -10.92
N GLU A 153 17.89 -8.69 -9.91
CA GLU A 153 18.13 -7.75 -8.80
C GLU A 153 18.74 -6.42 -9.28
N ARG A 154 19.63 -6.46 -10.27
CA ARG A 154 20.25 -5.26 -10.82
C ARG A 154 19.21 -4.32 -11.43
N TRP A 155 18.31 -4.84 -12.25
CA TRP A 155 17.27 -4.04 -12.90
C TRP A 155 16.33 -3.45 -11.86
N ASN A 156 15.89 -4.27 -10.90
CA ASN A 156 15.08 -3.81 -9.78
C ASN A 156 15.80 -2.67 -9.03
N ARG A 157 17.09 -2.81 -8.72
CA ARG A 157 17.88 -1.78 -8.05
C ARG A 157 17.94 -0.47 -8.83
N VAL A 158 18.19 -0.53 -10.15
CA VAL A 158 18.23 0.66 -11.01
C VAL A 158 16.87 1.36 -11.06
N ILE A 159 15.77 0.61 -11.22
CA ILE A 159 14.41 1.17 -11.23
C ILE A 159 14.06 1.78 -9.86
N LEU A 160 14.41 1.10 -8.77
CA LEU A 160 14.17 1.56 -7.40
C LEU A 160 14.93 2.85 -7.06
N ALA A 161 16.20 2.92 -7.44
CA ALA A 161 17.04 4.08 -7.17
C ALA A 161 16.58 5.33 -7.93
N ASN A 162 15.81 5.17 -9.01
CA ASN A 162 15.37 6.24 -9.89
C ASN A 162 13.84 6.36 -9.96
N ILE A 163 13.13 5.89 -8.92
CA ILE A 163 11.68 5.68 -8.97
C ILE A 163 10.85 6.93 -9.28
N GLU A 164 11.35 8.12 -8.94
CA GLU A 164 10.69 9.40 -9.21
C GLU A 164 10.71 9.76 -10.71
N GLU A 165 11.74 9.32 -11.43
CA GLU A 165 11.90 9.57 -12.86
C GLU A 165 11.32 8.45 -13.73
N MET A 166 10.82 7.38 -13.10
CA MET A 166 10.21 6.26 -13.80
C MET A 166 8.76 6.60 -14.21
N PRO A 167 8.27 6.03 -15.33
CA PRO A 167 6.90 6.17 -15.78
C PRO A 167 5.88 5.91 -14.66
N LYS A 168 4.88 6.78 -14.56
CA LYS A 168 3.78 6.67 -13.60
C LYS A 168 2.44 6.62 -14.31
N GLN A 169 1.55 5.80 -13.76
CA GLN A 169 0.14 5.80 -14.15
C GLN A 169 -0.66 6.61 -13.15
N PHE A 170 -1.35 7.65 -13.63
CA PHE A 170 -2.27 8.42 -12.81
C PHE A 170 -3.63 7.71 -12.70
N ALA A 171 -4.10 7.55 -11.46
CA ALA A 171 -5.46 7.17 -11.13
C ALA A 171 -6.14 8.35 -10.45
N ASP A 172 -7.44 8.55 -10.67
CA ASP A 172 -8.15 9.57 -9.91
C ASP A 172 -8.29 9.12 -8.44
N GLN A 173 -8.74 7.88 -8.28
CA GLN A 173 -9.02 7.31 -6.97
C GLN A 173 -8.52 5.86 -6.89
N ILE A 174 -7.86 5.55 -5.79
CA ILE A 174 -7.45 4.18 -5.42
C ILE A 174 -8.15 3.82 -4.11
N LYS A 175 -8.91 2.71 -4.12
CA LYS A 175 -9.52 2.16 -2.92
C LYS A 175 -8.91 0.80 -2.59
N LEU A 176 -8.44 0.68 -1.35
CA LEU A 176 -7.90 -0.54 -0.77
C LEU A 176 -8.92 -1.05 0.25
N HIS A 177 -9.79 -1.97 -0.17
CA HIS A 177 -10.81 -2.57 0.70
C HIS A 177 -10.27 -3.89 1.24
N PHE A 178 -9.63 -3.83 2.41
CA PHE A 178 -9.06 -5.00 3.06
C PHE A 178 -10.16 -5.95 3.52
N ASP A 179 -11.26 -5.43 4.08
CA ASP A 179 -12.43 -6.22 4.49
C ASP A 179 -13.08 -6.98 3.34
N GLU A 180 -13.18 -6.38 2.16
CA GLU A 180 -13.75 -7.00 0.97
C GLU A 180 -12.71 -7.81 0.17
N GLY A 181 -11.41 -7.68 0.47
CA GLY A 181 -10.35 -8.32 -0.29
C GLY A 181 -10.23 -7.78 -1.72
N GLU A 182 -10.51 -6.50 -1.93
CA GLU A 182 -10.53 -5.85 -3.24
C GLU A 182 -9.64 -4.59 -3.32
N VAL A 183 -9.06 -4.38 -4.50
CA VAL A 183 -8.44 -3.12 -4.91
C VAL A 183 -9.24 -2.55 -6.07
N ILE A 184 -9.66 -1.29 -5.95
CA ILE A 184 -10.39 -0.58 -6.99
C ILE A 184 -9.54 0.60 -7.45
N VAL A 185 -9.24 0.63 -8.75
CA VAL A 185 -8.52 1.73 -9.39
C VAL A 185 -9.46 2.44 -10.35
N SER A 186 -9.85 3.65 -10.00
CA SER A 186 -10.67 4.52 -10.83
C SER A 186 -9.77 5.37 -11.72
N PRO A 187 -9.94 5.31 -13.06
CA PRO A 187 -9.18 6.14 -13.98
C PRO A 187 -9.62 7.60 -13.91
N ALA A 188 -8.76 8.52 -14.35
CA ALA A 188 -9.10 9.95 -14.48
C ALA A 188 -10.12 10.24 -15.58
N ASN A 189 -10.20 9.37 -16.58
CA ASN A 189 -11.18 9.51 -17.66
C ASN A 189 -12.56 9.03 -17.18
N VAL A 190 -13.52 9.94 -17.11
CA VAL A 190 -14.92 9.70 -16.68
C VAL A 190 -15.61 8.61 -17.51
N HIS A 191 -15.19 8.40 -18.76
CA HIS A 191 -15.76 7.38 -19.64
C HIS A 191 -15.17 5.98 -19.41
N SER A 192 -14.09 5.87 -18.65
CA SER A 192 -13.43 4.60 -18.37
C SER A 192 -13.96 3.99 -17.07
N GLN A 193 -14.28 2.70 -17.10
CA GLN A 193 -14.81 2.02 -15.92
C GLN A 193 -13.71 1.78 -14.87
N PRO A 194 -14.04 1.84 -13.56
CA PRO A 194 -13.11 1.46 -12.50
C PRO A 194 -12.68 0.00 -12.63
N LYS A 195 -11.37 -0.25 -12.56
CA LYS A 195 -10.82 -1.61 -12.57
C LYS A 195 -10.87 -2.18 -11.16
N ARG A 196 -11.61 -3.27 -11.00
CA ARG A 196 -11.66 -4.05 -9.74
C ARG A 196 -10.70 -5.24 -9.84
N MET A 197 -9.92 -5.45 -8.81
CA MET A 197 -8.96 -6.54 -8.72
C MET A 197 -9.04 -7.18 -7.34
N LEU A 198 -8.72 -8.48 -7.25
CA LEU A 198 -8.51 -9.12 -5.96
C LEU A 198 -7.32 -8.48 -5.25
N MET A 199 -7.43 -8.32 -3.93
CA MET A 199 -6.38 -7.75 -3.10
C MET A 199 -5.15 -8.65 -3.15
N PRO A 200 -4.03 -8.18 -3.72
CA PRO A 200 -2.81 -8.96 -3.74
C PRO A 200 -2.15 -8.91 -2.36
N PRO A 201 -1.20 -9.81 -2.07
CA PRO A 201 -0.39 -9.71 -0.86
C PRO A 201 0.33 -8.37 -0.73
N VAL A 202 0.57 -7.91 0.49
CA VAL A 202 1.08 -6.54 0.78
C VAL A 202 2.32 -6.15 -0.05
N ASN A 203 3.26 -7.07 -0.26
CA ASN A 203 4.45 -6.79 -1.07
C ASN A 203 4.13 -6.59 -2.55
N GLN A 204 3.22 -7.40 -3.09
CA GLN A 204 2.77 -7.24 -4.47
C GLN A 204 1.95 -5.97 -4.59
N LEU A 205 1.06 -5.67 -3.63
CA LEU A 205 0.33 -4.41 -3.59
C LEU A 205 1.29 -3.22 -3.66
N ALA A 206 2.34 -3.23 -2.85
CA ALA A 206 3.36 -2.19 -2.82
C ALA A 206 4.10 -2.04 -4.15
N MET A 207 4.39 -3.14 -4.83
CA MET A 207 5.03 -3.14 -6.15
C MET A 207 4.12 -2.53 -7.23
N HIS A 208 2.83 -2.82 -7.20
CA HIS A 208 1.87 -2.24 -8.15
C HIS A 208 1.66 -0.74 -7.89
N LEU A 209 1.39 -0.36 -6.63
CA LEU A 209 1.11 1.03 -6.24
C LEU A 209 2.31 1.96 -6.39
N ARG A 210 3.53 1.44 -6.32
CA ARG A 210 4.79 2.17 -6.52
C ARG A 210 4.86 2.98 -7.81
N HIS A 211 4.25 2.47 -8.88
CA HIS A 211 4.27 3.13 -10.20
C HIS A 211 2.99 3.88 -10.49
N MET A 212 2.21 4.15 -9.46
CA MET A 212 0.96 4.91 -9.55
C MET A 212 1.08 6.24 -8.83
N THR A 213 0.31 7.21 -9.32
CA THR A 213 -0.02 8.46 -8.63
C THR A 213 -1.54 8.51 -8.48
N THR A 214 -2.04 9.17 -7.43
CA THR A 214 -3.49 9.27 -7.21
C THR A 214 -3.89 10.61 -6.61
N SER A 215 -5.09 11.11 -6.91
CA SER A 215 -5.69 12.22 -6.15
C SER A 215 -6.15 11.72 -4.79
N SER A 216 -6.92 10.63 -4.78
CA SER A 216 -7.58 10.17 -3.56
C SER A 216 -7.27 8.71 -3.22
N LEU A 217 -6.81 8.47 -1.99
CA LEU A 217 -6.50 7.15 -1.45
C LEU A 217 -7.47 6.79 -0.32
N PHE A 218 -8.25 5.73 -0.51
CA PHE A 218 -9.16 5.20 0.51
C PHE A 218 -8.63 3.88 1.02
N ILE A 219 -8.46 3.76 2.33
CA ILE A 219 -8.02 2.54 3.01
C ILE A 219 -9.15 2.10 3.94
N ARG A 220 -9.72 0.94 3.67
CA ARG A 220 -10.89 0.44 4.39
C ARG A 220 -10.63 -0.91 5.03
N GLY A 221 -11.11 -1.10 6.26
CA GLY A 221 -11.19 -2.43 6.88
C GLY A 221 -9.83 -3.05 7.22
N LEU A 222 -8.81 -2.22 7.42
CA LEU A 222 -7.49 -2.65 7.88
C LEU A 222 -7.62 -3.24 9.28
N ILE A 223 -6.99 -4.40 9.55
CA ILE A 223 -6.99 -5.01 10.89
C ILE A 223 -5.66 -4.82 11.61
N GLU A 224 -5.65 -5.08 12.92
CA GLU A 224 -4.50 -4.80 13.80
C GLU A 224 -3.20 -5.42 13.25
N ILE A 225 -3.23 -6.72 12.95
CA ILE A 225 -2.06 -7.44 12.45
C ILE A 225 -1.57 -6.90 11.09
N GLU A 226 -2.46 -6.36 10.26
CA GLU A 226 -2.14 -5.81 8.93
C GLU A 226 -1.65 -4.36 8.98
N THR A 227 -1.93 -3.65 10.08
CA THR A 227 -1.66 -2.22 10.23
C THR A 227 -0.22 -1.87 9.90
N ARG A 228 0.72 -2.51 10.59
CA ARG A 228 2.15 -2.22 10.46
C ARG A 228 2.71 -2.60 9.08
N PRO A 229 2.50 -3.83 8.55
CA PRO A 229 3.05 -4.18 7.25
C PRO A 229 2.47 -3.34 6.12
N VAL A 230 1.17 -3.02 6.15
CA VAL A 230 0.53 -2.18 5.13
C VAL A 230 1.04 -0.74 5.19
N LEU A 231 0.99 -0.09 6.35
CA LEU A 231 1.42 1.30 6.48
C LEU A 231 2.92 1.46 6.18
N SER A 232 3.76 0.52 6.62
CA SER A 232 5.20 0.50 6.27
C SER A 232 5.42 0.34 4.76
N ALA A 233 4.64 -0.52 4.10
CA ALA A 233 4.72 -0.71 2.66
C ALA A 233 4.29 0.54 1.88
N LEU A 234 3.18 1.17 2.27
CA LEU A 234 2.70 2.41 1.68
C LEU A 234 3.72 3.55 1.90
N SER A 235 4.26 3.69 3.10
CA SER A 235 5.23 4.73 3.45
C SER A 235 6.56 4.59 2.70
N LYS A 236 7.11 3.37 2.61
CA LYS A 236 8.47 3.14 2.08
C LYS A 236 8.49 2.82 0.60
N SER A 237 7.50 2.07 0.12
CA SER A 237 7.50 1.55 -1.24
C SER A 237 6.59 2.32 -2.19
N CYS A 238 5.60 3.04 -1.64
CA CYS A 238 4.56 3.71 -2.42
C CYS A 238 4.63 5.25 -2.28
N ILE A 239 5.83 5.80 -2.07
CA ILE A 239 6.07 7.25 -1.97
C ILE A 239 5.53 7.99 -3.21
N SER A 240 5.57 7.35 -4.37
CA SER A 240 5.07 7.91 -5.63
C SER A 240 3.56 8.14 -5.67
N LEU A 241 2.76 7.55 -4.76
CA LEU A 241 1.30 7.73 -4.78
C LEU A 241 0.86 9.18 -4.67
N ARG A 242 1.56 9.98 -3.84
CA ARG A 242 1.35 11.42 -3.67
C ARG A 242 -0.13 11.86 -3.57
N PRO A 243 -0.95 11.19 -2.73
CA PRO A 243 -2.36 11.53 -2.59
C PRO A 243 -2.54 12.95 -2.03
N SER A 244 -3.54 13.66 -2.55
CA SER A 244 -4.06 14.90 -1.94
C SER A 244 -5.13 14.61 -0.88
N GLU A 245 -5.88 13.52 -1.06
CA GLU A 245 -6.93 13.09 -0.16
C GLU A 245 -6.61 11.70 0.39
N VAL A 246 -6.66 11.53 1.71
CA VAL A 246 -6.48 10.22 2.34
C VAL A 246 -7.56 9.96 3.36
N TYR A 247 -8.26 8.83 3.19
CA TYR A 247 -9.34 8.44 4.08
C TYR A 247 -9.13 7.02 4.60
N PHE A 248 -9.16 6.88 5.92
CA PHE A 248 -9.22 5.59 6.61
C PHE A 248 -10.66 5.33 7.07
N LEU A 249 -11.22 4.19 6.67
CA LEU A 249 -12.63 3.85 6.89
C LEU A 249 -12.73 2.50 7.60
N TRP A 250 -13.41 2.45 8.74
CA TRP A 250 -13.66 1.23 9.50
C TRP A 250 -12.37 0.42 9.81
N CYS A 251 -11.25 1.10 10.03
CA CYS A 251 -9.95 0.48 10.31
C CYS A 251 -9.77 0.16 11.81
N ASN A 252 -9.30 -1.04 12.09
CA ASN A 252 -8.74 -1.47 13.37
C ASN A 252 -7.22 -1.38 13.34
N PHE A 253 -6.68 -0.27 13.80
CA PHE A 253 -5.26 -0.11 13.92
C PHE A 253 -4.70 -0.95 15.08
N ALA A 254 -3.46 -1.41 14.93
CA ALA A 254 -2.68 -1.87 16.08
C ALA A 254 -2.50 -0.72 17.08
N THR A 255 -2.53 -1.05 18.37
CA THR A 255 -2.29 -0.07 19.46
C THR A 255 -0.93 0.63 19.33
N ASP A 256 0.11 -0.09 18.89
CA ASP A 256 1.44 0.45 18.58
C ASP A 256 1.56 1.04 17.15
N GLY A 257 0.50 0.92 16.34
CA GLY A 257 0.43 1.34 14.94
C GLY A 257 0.49 2.85 14.73
N ARG A 258 0.32 3.65 15.80
CA ARG A 258 0.44 5.12 15.76
C ARG A 258 1.73 5.58 15.09
N ARG A 259 2.87 4.91 15.36
CA ARG A 259 4.17 5.27 14.77
C ARG A 259 4.17 5.07 13.25
N ASP A 260 3.61 3.96 12.78
CA ASP A 260 3.56 3.61 11.37
C ASP A 260 2.59 4.54 10.61
N LEU A 261 1.45 4.90 11.22
CA LEU A 261 0.49 5.85 10.67
C LEU A 261 1.08 7.26 10.57
N MET A 262 1.75 7.73 11.62
CA MET A 262 2.51 8.99 11.58
C MET A 262 3.61 8.97 10.52
N SER A 263 4.32 7.84 10.36
CA SER A 263 5.34 7.72 9.31
C SER A 263 4.73 7.88 7.93
N PHE A 264 3.60 7.21 7.69
CA PHE A 264 2.86 7.31 6.44
C PHE A 264 2.44 8.76 6.14
N LEU A 265 1.80 9.43 7.11
CA LEU A 265 1.36 10.81 6.96
C LEU A 265 2.54 11.77 6.70
N ARG A 266 3.67 11.58 7.40
CA ARG A 266 4.88 12.38 7.19
C ARG A 266 5.50 12.20 5.80
N CYS A 267 5.52 10.98 5.28
CA CYS A 267 6.01 10.68 3.93
C CYS A 267 5.20 11.43 2.86
N HIS A 268 3.91 11.68 3.11
CA HIS A 268 3.00 12.35 2.19
C HIS A 268 2.61 13.78 2.63
N ARG A 269 3.29 14.36 3.63
CA ARG A 269 2.90 15.65 4.25
C ARG A 269 2.81 16.84 3.30
N LYS A 270 3.52 16.77 2.16
CA LYS A 270 3.57 17.83 1.14
C LYS A 270 2.43 17.75 0.14
N THR A 271 1.71 16.63 0.10
CA THR A 271 0.65 16.38 -0.89
C THR A 271 -0.71 16.31 -0.24
N ILE A 272 -0.81 15.71 0.96
CA ILE A 272 -2.08 15.58 1.67
C ILE A 272 -2.59 16.98 2.09
N SER A 273 -3.78 17.32 1.62
CA SER A 273 -4.55 18.51 2.00
C SER A 273 -5.92 18.17 2.56
N ASP A 274 -6.39 16.93 2.40
CA ASP A 274 -7.64 16.40 2.95
C ASP A 274 -7.38 15.05 3.64
N LEU A 275 -7.79 14.94 4.90
CA LEU A 275 -7.54 13.78 5.74
C LEU A 275 -8.81 13.34 6.46
N GLY A 276 -9.12 12.05 6.34
CA GLY A 276 -10.31 11.44 6.93
C GLY A 276 -10.03 10.20 7.79
N PHE A 277 -10.72 10.11 8.92
CA PHE A 277 -10.84 8.92 9.75
C PHE A 277 -12.31 8.69 10.09
N GLU A 278 -12.91 7.62 9.57
CA GLU A 278 -14.31 7.28 9.85
C GLU A 278 -14.38 5.91 10.50
N GLU A 279 -14.95 5.84 11.70
CA GLU A 279 -15.13 4.60 12.48
C GLU A 279 -13.82 3.81 12.67
N CYS A 280 -12.72 4.54 12.80
CA CYS A 280 -11.40 3.97 13.07
C CYS A 280 -11.19 3.74 14.57
N TYR A 281 -10.47 2.68 14.91
CA TYR A 281 -10.19 2.28 16.29
C TYR A 281 -8.81 1.62 16.41
N PRO A 282 -8.20 1.54 17.61
CA PRO A 282 -8.64 2.23 18.83
C PRO A 282 -8.51 3.76 18.69
N SER A 283 -9.38 4.49 19.37
CA SER A 283 -9.57 5.94 19.18
C SER A 283 -8.39 6.78 19.66
N ASP A 284 -7.62 6.27 20.61
CA ASP A 284 -6.38 6.86 21.12
C ASP A 284 -5.24 6.86 20.10
N VAL A 285 -5.26 5.98 19.09
CA VAL A 285 -4.26 6.02 18.00
C VAL A 285 -4.37 7.31 17.19
N ILE A 286 -5.57 7.88 17.08
CA ILE A 286 -5.86 9.11 16.33
C ILE A 286 -5.84 10.29 17.29
N CYS A 287 -4.74 11.05 17.26
CA CYS A 287 -4.48 12.15 18.19
C CYS A 287 -3.87 13.38 17.53
N ASP A 288 -3.81 14.50 18.26
CA ASP A 288 -3.27 15.78 17.76
C ASP A 288 -1.88 15.65 17.13
N LYS A 289 -0.96 14.93 17.80
CA LYS A 289 0.42 14.75 17.32
C LYS A 289 0.48 14.08 15.94
N MET A 290 -0.48 13.20 15.65
CA MET A 290 -0.58 12.52 14.38
C MET A 290 -1.16 13.44 13.30
N ILE A 291 -2.27 14.12 13.59
CA ILE A 291 -2.91 15.03 12.62
C ILE A 291 -1.96 16.18 12.27
N ASN A 292 -1.34 16.80 13.27
CA ASN A 292 -0.37 17.90 13.11
C ASN A 292 0.96 17.45 12.45
N SER A 293 1.13 16.16 12.18
CA SER A 293 2.26 15.68 11.37
C SER A 293 2.04 15.84 9.86
N VAL A 294 0.79 16.04 9.46
CA VAL A 294 0.41 16.49 8.13
C VAL A 294 0.61 18.02 8.08
N GLY A 295 1.16 18.53 6.98
CA GLY A 295 1.53 19.93 6.85
C GLY A 295 0.31 20.84 6.75
N GLU A 296 -0.03 21.26 5.53
CA GLU A 296 -1.17 22.15 5.28
C GLU A 296 -2.43 21.34 5.01
N LEU A 297 -3.36 21.34 5.97
CA LEU A 297 -4.64 20.64 5.90
C LEU A 297 -5.76 21.65 5.59
N SER A 298 -6.34 21.52 4.41
CA SER A 298 -7.54 22.26 4.04
C SER A 298 -8.81 21.59 4.54
N SER A 299 -8.80 20.27 4.70
CA SER A 299 -9.97 19.51 5.14
C SER A 299 -9.56 18.45 6.17
N LEU A 300 -10.38 18.30 7.21
CA LEU A 300 -10.22 17.26 8.22
C LEU A 300 -11.59 16.68 8.54
N ARG A 301 -11.70 15.35 8.39
CA ARG A 301 -12.89 14.60 8.75
C ARG A 301 -12.54 13.53 9.78
N ILE A 302 -13.14 13.61 10.95
CA ILE A 302 -13.04 12.58 11.99
C ILE A 302 -14.45 12.25 12.41
N TRP A 303 -14.88 11.02 12.15
CA TRP A 303 -16.26 10.62 12.41
C TRP A 303 -16.33 9.30 13.15
N SER A 304 -17.18 9.24 14.18
CA SER A 304 -17.56 8.02 14.88
C SER A 304 -18.96 8.17 15.47
N ASP A 305 -19.63 7.04 15.68
CA ASP A 305 -20.88 6.88 16.43
C ASP A 305 -20.71 6.99 17.95
N GLY A 306 -19.48 7.02 18.46
CA GLY A 306 -19.14 7.25 19.87
C GLY A 306 -19.17 6.01 20.75
N ARG A 307 -19.50 4.83 20.20
CA ARG A 307 -19.54 3.57 20.97
C ARG A 307 -18.17 3.11 21.45
N ARG A 308 -17.08 3.65 20.88
CA ARG A 308 -15.69 3.19 21.08
C ARG A 308 -14.79 4.25 21.70
N GLY A 309 -15.39 5.16 22.46
CA GLY A 309 -14.68 6.26 23.09
C GLY A 309 -14.50 7.46 22.16
N ARG A 310 -13.67 8.40 22.60
CA ARG A 310 -13.44 9.68 21.91
C ARG A 310 -12.05 9.71 21.32
N TYR A 311 -11.92 10.38 20.18
CA TYR A 311 -10.63 10.66 19.58
C TYR A 311 -9.85 11.68 20.42
N GLU A 312 -8.54 11.49 20.54
CA GLU A 312 -7.60 12.39 21.24
C GLU A 312 -7.22 13.60 20.38
N VAL A 313 -8.21 14.15 19.68
CA VAL A 313 -8.10 15.37 18.87
C VAL A 313 -8.75 16.50 19.65
N THR A 314 -7.96 17.54 19.94
CA THR A 314 -8.31 18.65 20.83
C THR A 314 -8.20 19.99 20.10
N ASP A 315 -8.41 21.08 20.84
CA ASP A 315 -8.21 22.44 20.34
C ASP A 315 -6.80 22.67 19.79
N SER A 316 -5.80 21.90 20.22
CA SER A 316 -4.44 21.97 19.67
C SER A 316 -4.41 21.73 18.15
N THR A 317 -5.15 20.75 17.65
CA THR A 317 -5.27 20.50 16.19
C THR A 317 -5.98 21.66 15.50
N LEU A 318 -7.10 22.15 16.06
CA LEU A 318 -7.86 23.25 15.46
C LEU A 318 -7.04 24.54 15.38
N ILE A 319 -6.28 24.85 16.42
CA ILE A 319 -5.37 26.00 16.46
C ILE A 319 -4.22 25.81 15.47
N ALA A 320 -3.68 24.60 15.35
CA ALA A 320 -2.64 24.30 14.37
C ALA A 320 -3.14 24.55 12.93
N ILE A 321 -4.37 24.14 12.61
CA ILE A 321 -5.02 24.41 11.32
C ILE A 321 -5.28 25.91 11.14
N ALA A 322 -5.77 26.59 12.18
CA ALA A 322 -6.03 28.03 12.15
C ALA A 322 -4.78 28.88 11.87
N ASN A 323 -3.60 28.38 12.25
CA ASN A 323 -2.32 29.06 12.03
C ASN A 323 -1.68 28.78 10.65
N GLN A 324 -2.33 28.00 9.78
CA GLN A 324 -1.82 27.72 8.44
C GLN A 324 -2.03 28.92 7.51
N LEU A 325 -1.17 29.02 6.49
CA LEU A 325 -1.25 30.10 5.49
C LEU A 325 -2.55 30.01 4.66
N ASN A 326 -2.99 28.79 4.38
CA ASN A 326 -4.19 28.51 3.61
C ASN A 326 -5.36 28.26 4.56
N PRO A 327 -6.48 28.99 4.42
CA PRO A 327 -7.66 28.74 5.24
C PRO A 327 -8.28 27.38 4.90
N PHE A 328 -8.83 26.75 5.93
CA PHE A 328 -9.55 25.49 5.79
C PHE A 328 -10.81 25.64 4.92
N HIS A 329 -11.28 24.52 4.39
CA HIS A 329 -12.53 24.36 3.67
C HIS A 329 -13.55 23.58 4.48
N THR A 330 -13.19 22.40 4.99
CA THR A 330 -14.13 21.52 5.70
C THR A 330 -13.51 20.96 6.97
N ILE A 331 -14.14 21.21 8.11
CA ILE A 331 -13.84 20.56 9.38
C ILE A 331 -15.09 19.81 9.84
N ASP A 332 -15.03 18.50 9.83
CA ASP A 332 -16.12 17.62 10.28
C ASP A 332 -15.60 16.72 11.39
N LEU A 333 -15.91 17.06 12.64
CA LEU A 333 -15.42 16.36 13.83
C LEU A 333 -16.59 15.82 14.66
N SER A 334 -16.67 14.49 14.76
CA SER A 334 -17.56 13.80 15.67
C SER A 334 -16.77 13.07 16.76
N ASN A 335 -17.27 13.08 17.99
CA ASN A 335 -16.67 12.35 19.13
C ASN A 335 -15.20 12.72 19.37
N ALA A 336 -14.83 13.99 19.17
CA ALA A 336 -13.51 14.53 19.47
C ALA A 336 -13.50 15.26 20.83
N SER A 337 -12.30 15.52 21.35
CA SER A 337 -12.07 16.24 22.60
C SER A 337 -11.86 17.75 22.38
N VAL A 338 -12.50 18.29 21.35
CA VAL A 338 -12.47 19.72 21.00
C VAL A 338 -13.42 20.54 21.87
N GLY A 339 -13.09 21.81 22.04
CA GLY A 339 -13.84 22.80 22.81
C GLY A 339 -14.18 24.04 21.99
N VAL A 340 -14.80 25.01 22.67
CA VAL A 340 -15.23 26.27 22.04
C VAL A 340 -14.02 27.12 21.58
N ALA A 341 -12.93 27.14 22.35
CA ALA A 341 -11.78 27.99 22.06
C ALA A 341 -11.10 27.62 20.74
N GLY A 342 -10.89 26.33 20.46
CA GLY A 342 -10.34 25.86 19.19
C GLY A 342 -11.20 26.23 17.99
N LEU A 343 -12.54 26.10 18.11
CA LEU A 343 -13.46 26.49 17.05
C LEU A 343 -13.46 27.99 16.78
N VAL A 344 -13.43 28.82 17.83
CA VAL A 344 -13.37 30.27 17.70
C VAL A 344 -12.05 30.70 17.05
N ALA A 345 -10.93 30.08 17.41
CA ALA A 345 -9.64 30.34 16.77
C ALA A 345 -9.68 30.04 15.27
N LEU A 346 -10.28 28.90 14.89
CA LEU A 346 -10.45 28.49 13.51
C LEU A 346 -11.35 29.46 12.72
N ILE A 347 -12.51 29.83 13.28
CA ILE A 347 -13.43 30.81 12.67
C ILE A 347 -12.75 32.17 12.52
N LYS A 348 -12.00 32.62 13.53
CA LYS A 348 -11.25 33.87 13.52
C LYS A 348 -10.23 33.88 12.38
N ALA A 349 -9.46 32.80 12.23
CA ALA A 349 -8.47 32.67 11.16
C ALA A 349 -9.12 32.74 9.77
N TRP A 350 -10.20 32.00 9.52
CA TRP A 350 -10.95 32.09 8.26
C TRP A 350 -11.54 33.49 8.04
N SER A 351 -12.05 34.13 9.10
CA SER A 351 -12.66 35.46 9.00
C SER A 351 -11.67 36.57 8.64
N ALA A 352 -10.40 36.41 8.98
CA ALA A 352 -9.35 37.37 8.69
C ALA A 352 -8.94 37.37 7.21
N ALA A 353 -9.05 36.23 6.53
CA ALA A 353 -8.67 36.08 5.12
C ALA A 353 -9.58 35.08 4.37
N PRO A 354 -10.88 35.36 4.21
CA PRO A 354 -11.81 34.44 3.57
C PRO A 354 -11.53 34.37 2.06
N ASN A 355 -11.14 33.19 1.56
CA ASN A 355 -10.88 32.96 0.12
C ASN A 355 -11.82 31.94 -0.53
N ARG A 356 -12.63 31.23 0.27
CA ARG A 356 -13.61 30.22 -0.15
C ARG A 356 -14.67 30.05 0.92
N ASP A 357 -15.80 29.44 0.53
CA ASP A 357 -16.79 28.99 1.51
C ASP A 357 -16.21 27.89 2.40
N ALA A 358 -16.62 27.87 3.66
CA ALA A 358 -16.13 26.93 4.65
C ALA A 358 -17.28 26.26 5.44
N THR A 359 -17.05 25.03 5.89
CA THR A 359 -18.00 24.28 6.70
C THR A 359 -17.33 23.74 7.94
N ILE A 360 -17.96 23.96 9.10
CA ILE A 360 -17.60 23.36 10.38
C ILE A 360 -18.80 22.55 10.86
N CYS A 361 -18.63 21.23 10.92
CA CYS A 361 -19.59 20.28 11.48
C CYS A 361 -18.98 19.66 12.74
N ILE A 362 -19.65 19.82 13.87
CA ILE A 362 -19.25 19.25 15.16
C ILE A 362 -20.37 18.37 15.66
N GLY A 363 -20.10 17.10 15.94
CA GLY A 363 -21.06 16.14 16.46
C GLY A 363 -20.61 15.50 17.76
N ASN A 364 -21.48 15.39 18.75
CA ASN A 364 -21.22 14.65 19.99
C ASN A 364 -19.90 15.07 20.71
N CYS A 365 -19.59 16.36 20.68
CA CYS A 365 -18.44 16.95 21.40
C CYS A 365 -18.98 17.71 22.62
N PRO A 366 -18.93 17.14 23.85
CA PRO A 366 -19.69 17.65 25.00
C PRO A 366 -19.25 19.04 25.47
N ALA A 367 -18.02 19.46 25.16
CA ALA A 367 -17.51 20.78 25.49
C ALA A 367 -17.97 21.87 24.52
N VAL A 368 -18.63 21.51 23.41
CA VAL A 368 -19.05 22.43 22.36
C VAL A 368 -20.55 22.62 22.39
N ALA A 369 -20.99 23.87 22.54
CA ALA A 369 -22.37 24.27 22.35
C ALA A 369 -22.43 25.42 21.34
N LYS A 370 -23.31 25.32 20.32
CA LYS A 370 -23.41 26.31 19.24
C LYS A 370 -23.55 27.74 19.77
N ASN A 371 -24.41 27.95 20.76
CA ASN A 371 -24.64 29.28 21.35
C ASN A 371 -23.38 29.86 22.01
N LYS A 372 -22.58 29.02 22.69
CA LYS A 372 -21.31 29.46 23.29
C LYS A 372 -20.31 29.88 22.22
N VAL A 373 -20.19 29.10 21.14
CA VAL A 373 -19.33 29.46 20.00
C VAL A 373 -19.74 30.79 19.39
N LEU A 374 -21.04 31.03 19.19
CA LEU A 374 -21.54 32.28 18.63
C LEU A 374 -21.29 33.47 19.56
N ILE A 375 -21.50 33.33 20.87
CA ILE A 375 -21.20 34.39 21.85
C ILE A 375 -19.71 34.76 21.81
N GLU A 376 -18.83 33.77 21.83
CA GLU A 376 -17.37 34.01 21.76
C GLU A 376 -16.95 34.63 20.42
N CYS A 377 -17.58 34.22 19.31
CA CYS A 377 -17.36 34.86 18.01
C CYS A 377 -17.78 36.34 18.02
N ALA A 378 -18.93 36.67 18.64
CA ALA A 378 -19.38 38.04 18.79
C ALA A 378 -18.41 38.88 19.64
N ASN A 379 -17.93 38.33 20.76
CA ASN A 379 -16.91 38.95 21.62
C ASN A 379 -15.58 39.19 20.87
N ALA A 380 -15.27 38.33 19.90
CA ALA A 380 -14.11 38.47 19.02
C ALA A 380 -14.34 39.41 17.82
N ASN A 381 -15.46 40.15 17.78
CA ASN A 381 -15.86 41.06 16.70
C ASN A 381 -16.04 40.38 15.33
N ILE A 382 -16.43 39.11 15.30
CA ILE A 382 -16.72 38.38 14.06
C ILE A 382 -18.15 38.70 13.62
N PRO A 383 -18.38 39.14 12.37
CA PRO A 383 -19.71 39.55 11.91
C PRO A 383 -20.66 38.35 11.78
N LEU A 384 -21.62 38.26 12.70
CA LEU A 384 -22.66 37.23 12.69
C LEU A 384 -23.90 37.71 11.92
N GLN A 385 -24.43 36.87 11.04
CA GLN A 385 -25.70 37.09 10.33
C GLN A 385 -26.72 36.00 10.71
N SER A 386 -28.00 36.26 10.43
CA SER A 386 -29.11 35.33 10.73
C SER A 386 -28.97 33.94 10.08
N ARG A 387 -28.14 33.80 9.02
CA ARG A 387 -27.87 32.54 8.31
C ARG A 387 -26.47 31.96 8.57
N GLY A 388 -25.67 32.54 9.46
CA GLY A 388 -24.28 32.10 9.72
C GLY A 388 -23.28 33.25 9.66
N ILE A 389 -22.02 32.95 9.36
CA ILE A 389 -20.95 33.95 9.27
C ILE A 389 -20.69 34.22 7.79
N ARG A 390 -20.82 35.48 7.34
CA ARG A 390 -20.64 35.86 5.95
C ARG A 390 -19.75 37.09 5.84
N ILE A 391 -18.68 36.98 5.07
CA ILE A 391 -17.69 38.04 4.85
C ILE A 391 -17.45 38.17 3.34
N GLY A 392 -17.82 39.32 2.79
CA GLY A 392 -17.82 39.56 1.35
C GLY A 392 -18.70 38.54 0.60
N LYS A 393 -18.09 37.85 -0.37
CA LYS A 393 -18.75 36.81 -1.18
C LYS A 393 -18.71 35.41 -0.56
N HIS A 394 -18.03 35.23 0.57
CA HIS A 394 -17.78 33.93 1.19
C HIS A 394 -18.61 33.73 2.46
N SER A 395 -18.99 32.49 2.71
CA SER A 395 -19.82 32.07 3.84
C SER A 395 -19.19 30.92 4.61
N LEU A 396 -19.34 30.94 5.93
CA LEU A 396 -18.99 29.85 6.83
C LEU A 396 -20.25 29.28 7.46
N THR A 397 -20.47 27.99 7.21
CA THR A 397 -21.57 27.21 7.78
C THR A 397 -21.12 26.53 9.07
N LEU A 398 -21.83 26.77 10.17
CA LEU A 398 -21.56 26.16 11.47
C LEU A 398 -22.73 25.26 11.90
N CYS A 399 -22.44 23.96 11.94
CA CYS A 399 -23.31 22.90 12.43
C CYS A 399 -22.70 22.33 13.72
N CYS A 400 -23.40 22.46 14.85
CA CYS A 400 -23.04 21.76 16.08
C CYS A 400 -24.26 20.95 16.52
N MET A 401 -24.09 19.63 16.64
CA MET A 401 -25.12 18.64 16.96
C MET A 401 -24.86 17.97 18.30
#